data_AF-A0A6P0I203-F1
#
_entry.id   AF-A0A6P0I203-F1
#
_cell.length_a   1.000
_cell.length_b   1.000
_cell.length_c   1.000
_cell.angle_alpha   90.00
_cell.angle_beta   90.00
_cell.angle_gamma   90.00
#
_symmetry.space_group_name_H-M   'P 1'
#
loop_
_entity.id
_entity.type
_entity.pdbx_description
1 polymer ?
#
loop_
_entity_poly.entity_id
_entity_poly.type
_entity_poly.pdbx_seq_one_letter_code
_entity_poly.pdbx_strand_id
1 'polypeptide(L)'
;MKFLKINRKTISFFLSVLLSIFCLGGTLGCLPANAAGEYHLNSWNEDGTIQDIVKFVEKVTTRGDNYVKPKDRIAVFDNDGTLWSEKPLYFPIKFEHQNFSDLLH
;
A
#
# COMPACT_ATOMS: atom_id res chain seq x y z
N MET A 1 16.56 48.51 36.27
CA MET A 1 16.80 47.41 35.31
C MET A 1 18.11 47.65 34.58
N LYS A 2 19.16 46.84 34.83
CA LYS A 2 20.42 46.91 34.06
C LYS A 2 20.25 46.04 32.82
N PHE A 3 20.16 46.64 31.64
CA PHE A 3 20.18 45.91 30.38
C PHE A 3 21.53 45.19 30.26
N LEU A 4 21.51 43.85 30.18
CA LEU A 4 22.71 43.07 29.92
C LEU A 4 23.32 43.54 28.59
N LYS A 5 24.55 44.05 28.63
CA LYS A 5 25.32 44.48 27.46
C LYS A 5 25.86 43.23 26.76
N ILE A 6 25.01 42.54 26.02
CA ILE A 6 25.36 41.30 25.32
C ILE A 6 26.34 41.62 24.18
N ASN A 7 27.47 40.93 24.14
CA ASN A 7 28.54 41.17 23.17
C ASN A 7 28.18 40.58 21.79
N ARG A 8 28.37 41.34 20.72
CA ARG A 8 28.13 40.92 19.33
C ARG A 8 28.90 39.64 18.95
N LYS A 9 30.10 39.43 19.52
CA LYS A 9 30.88 38.20 19.34
C LYS A 9 30.21 36.99 20.02
N THR A 10 29.58 37.20 21.17
CA THR A 10 28.84 36.17 21.90
C THR A 10 27.58 35.77 21.15
N ILE A 11 26.83 36.73 20.60
CA ILE A 11 25.65 36.44 19.77
C ILE A 11 26.05 35.66 18.52
N SER A 12 27.11 36.08 17.84
CA SER A 12 27.60 35.41 16.63
C SER A 12 28.00 33.96 16.88
N PHE A 13 28.56 33.66 18.05
CA PHE A 13 28.94 32.29 18.44
C PHE A 13 27.71 31.42 18.67
N PHE A 14 26.69 31.91 19.38
CA PHE A 14 25.46 31.14 19.60
C PHE A 14 24.67 30.94 18.31
N LEU A 15 24.66 31.92 17.41
CA LEU A 15 24.01 31.79 16.09
C LEU A 15 24.69 30.73 15.23
N SER A 16 26.03 30.65 15.22
CA SER A 16 26.76 29.68 14.41
C SER A 16 26.59 28.24 14.94
N VAL A 17 26.52 28.07 16.26
CA VAL A 17 26.23 26.77 16.89
C VAL A 17 24.79 26.32 16.61
N LEU A 18 23.83 27.23 16.65
CA LEU A 18 22.43 26.89 16.33
C LEU A 18 22.27 26.50 14.85
N LEU A 19 22.95 27.22 13.95
CA LEU A 19 22.91 26.95 12.52
C LEU A 19 23.59 25.62 12.16
N SER A 20 24.69 25.26 12.82
CA SER A 20 25.37 23.98 12.58
C SER A 20 24.54 22.79 13.06
N ILE A 21 23.87 22.89 14.22
CA ILE A 21 22.94 21.85 14.70
C ILE A 21 21.78 21.65 13.72
N PHE A 22 21.23 22.74 13.17
CA PHE A 22 20.19 22.66 12.15
C PHE A 22 20.66 21.98 10.85
N CYS A 23 21.89 22.30 10.41
CA CYS A 23 22.48 21.67 9.23
C CYS A 23 22.80 20.17 9.42
N LEU A 24 23.27 19.76 10.61
CA LEU A 24 23.54 18.34 10.89
C LEU A 24 22.27 17.53 11.23
N GLY A 25 21.25 18.15 11.81
CA GLY A 25 19.98 17.48 12.15
C GLY A 25 19.10 17.18 10.93
N GLY A 26 19.24 17.93 9.83
CA GLY A 26 18.44 17.75 8.62
C GLY A 26 18.79 16.54 7.75
N THR A 27 19.94 15.89 7.97
CA THR A 27 20.42 14.80 7.11
C THR A 27 20.03 13.40 7.58
N LEU A 28 19.48 13.24 8.79
CA LEU A 28 19.02 11.95 9.34
C LEU A 28 17.56 11.60 8.99
N GLY A 29 16.79 12.51 8.39
CA GLY A 29 15.35 12.33 8.11
C GLY A 29 15.01 11.71 6.77
N CYS A 30 15.98 11.51 5.85
CA CYS A 30 15.73 10.93 4.54
C CYS A 30 16.16 9.46 4.52
N LEU A 31 15.45 8.61 5.26
CA LEU A 31 15.42 7.21 4.91
C LEU A 31 14.66 7.09 3.58
N PRO A 32 15.15 6.33 2.58
CA PRO A 32 14.32 6.00 1.45
C PRO A 32 13.10 5.27 2.01
N ALA A 33 11.91 5.87 1.87
CA ALA A 33 10.68 5.13 2.02
C ALA A 33 10.75 4.01 0.98
N ASN A 34 11.01 2.78 1.43
CA ASN A 34 10.81 1.60 0.61
C ASN A 34 9.31 1.55 0.34
N ALA A 35 8.86 2.21 -0.72
CA ALA A 35 7.52 2.08 -1.29
C ALA A 35 7.40 0.74 -2.04
N ALA A 36 7.92 -0.34 -1.45
CA ALA A 36 7.44 -1.67 -1.78
C ALA A 36 6.00 -1.68 -1.27
N GLY A 37 5.04 -1.51 -2.18
CA GLY A 37 3.63 -1.42 -1.84
C GLY A 37 3.26 -2.52 -0.87
N GLU A 38 2.96 -2.13 0.36
CA GLU A 38 2.38 -3.02 1.36
C GLU A 38 0.98 -3.38 0.83
N TYR A 39 0.90 -4.47 0.07
CA TYR A 39 -0.37 -5.04 -0.38
C TYR A 39 -1.03 -5.69 0.84
N HIS A 40 -1.66 -4.85 1.65
CA HIS A 40 -2.35 -5.27 2.87
C HIS A 40 -3.68 -5.93 2.50
N LEU A 41 -3.71 -7.26 2.55
CA LEU A 41 -4.90 -8.09 2.34
C LEU A 41 -5.79 -8.07 3.59
N ASN A 42 -6.18 -6.87 4.04
CA ASN A 42 -6.83 -6.59 5.34
C ASN A 42 -8.19 -7.27 5.54
N SER A 43 -8.82 -7.75 4.47
CA SER A 43 -10.08 -8.49 4.54
C SER A 43 -9.89 -10.02 4.58
N TRP A 44 -8.65 -10.50 4.55
CA TRP A 44 -8.31 -11.91 4.68
C TRP A 44 -8.03 -12.24 6.14
N ASN A 45 -8.48 -13.42 6.57
CA ASN A 45 -8.03 -13.97 7.85
C ASN A 45 -6.55 -14.36 7.72
N GLU A 46 -5.77 -14.16 8.78
CA GLU A 46 -4.37 -14.57 8.85
C GLU A 46 -4.25 -16.08 9.07
N ASP A 47 -4.56 -16.85 8.02
CA ASP A 47 -4.52 -18.31 8.02
C ASP A 47 -3.53 -18.88 6.99
N GLY A 48 -3.47 -20.21 6.90
CA GLY A 48 -2.57 -20.89 5.96
C GLY A 48 -2.87 -20.56 4.49
N THR A 49 -4.12 -20.26 4.15
CA THR A 49 -4.54 -20.01 2.77
C THR A 49 -3.89 -18.73 2.25
N ILE A 50 -3.98 -17.64 3.01
CA ILE A 50 -3.39 -16.36 2.57
C ILE A 50 -1.87 -16.45 2.51
N GLN A 51 -1.24 -17.18 3.43
CA GLN A 51 0.21 -17.39 3.42
C GLN A 51 0.67 -18.14 2.17
N ASP A 52 -0.07 -19.18 1.76
CA ASP A 52 0.29 -19.97 0.58
C ASP A 52 0.10 -19.17 -0.71
N ILE A 53 -0.94 -18.33 -0.81
CA ILE A 53 -1.14 -17.41 -1.93
C ILE A 53 0.03 -16.42 -2.03
N VAL A 54 0.42 -15.78 -0.92
CA VAL A 54 1.53 -14.82 -0.90
C VAL A 54 2.85 -15.50 -1.29
N LYS A 55 3.16 -16.66 -0.69
CA LYS A 55 4.37 -17.43 -1.04
C LYS A 55 4.39 -17.83 -2.52
N PHE A 56 3.24 -18.22 -3.07
CA PHE A 56 3.14 -18.56 -4.49
C PHE A 56 3.45 -17.34 -5.37
N VAL A 57 2.84 -16.19 -5.07
CA VAL A 57 3.10 -14.93 -5.80
C VAL A 57 4.57 -14.53 -5.69
N GLU A 58 5.16 -14.55 -4.50
CA GLU A 58 6.59 -14.26 -4.30
C GLU A 58 7.49 -15.21 -5.10
N LYS A 59 7.19 -16.51 -5.06
CA LYS A 59 7.93 -17.55 -5.77
C LYS A 59 7.94 -17.34 -7.28
N VAL A 60 6.81 -16.94 -7.88
CA VAL A 60 6.71 -16.75 -9.34
C VAL A 60 7.13 -15.35 -9.81
N THR A 61 7.25 -14.40 -8.90
CA THR A 61 7.63 -13.01 -9.21
C THR A 61 9.10 -12.70 -8.94
N THR A 62 9.78 -13.50 -8.09
CA THR A 62 11.21 -13.39 -7.79
C THR A 62 12.06 -14.13 -8.81
N ARG A 63 13.18 -13.53 -9.26
CA ARG A 63 14.09 -14.17 -10.21
C ARG A 63 14.66 -15.47 -9.62
N GLY A 64 14.65 -16.54 -10.42
CA GLY A 64 15.11 -17.86 -10.02
C GLY A 64 14.36 -18.93 -10.81
N ASP A 65 14.44 -20.17 -10.34
CA ASP A 65 13.98 -21.34 -11.09
C ASP A 65 12.47 -21.35 -11.38
N ASN A 66 11.68 -20.70 -10.52
CA ASN A 66 10.22 -20.65 -10.64
C ASN A 66 9.71 -19.32 -11.22
N TYR A 67 10.61 -18.45 -11.68
CA TYR A 67 10.24 -17.13 -12.17
C TYR A 67 9.36 -17.21 -13.43
N VAL A 68 8.21 -16.54 -13.38
CA VAL A 68 7.31 -16.38 -14.53
C VAL A 68 7.44 -14.96 -15.06
N LYS A 69 7.65 -14.80 -16.37
CA LYS A 69 7.74 -13.48 -17.02
C LYS A 69 6.40 -12.74 -16.83
N PRO A 70 6.39 -11.40 -16.65
CA PRO A 70 5.15 -10.66 -16.38
C PRO A 70 4.01 -10.93 -17.36
N LYS A 71 4.33 -11.04 -18.66
CA LYS A 71 3.35 -11.33 -19.72
C LYS A 71 2.65 -12.70 -19.61
N ASP A 72 3.25 -13.63 -18.86
CA ASP A 72 2.76 -15.00 -18.71
C ASP A 72 2.10 -15.21 -17.33
N ARG A 73 1.99 -14.16 -16.49
CA ARG A 73 1.36 -14.20 -15.16
C ARG A 73 -0.15 -14.00 -15.26
N ILE A 74 -0.85 -15.02 -15.74
CA ILE A 74 -2.31 -14.98 -15.89
C ILE A 74 -2.96 -15.82 -14.78
N ALA A 75 -3.87 -15.20 -14.02
CA ALA A 75 -4.72 -15.87 -13.03
C ALA A 75 -6.18 -15.82 -13.51
N VAL A 76 -6.91 -16.92 -13.36
CA VAL A 76 -8.31 -17.05 -13.77
C VAL A 76 -9.13 -17.32 -12.52
N PHE A 77 -10.22 -16.57 -12.36
CA PHE A 77 -11.17 -16.71 -11.27
C PHE A 77 -12.53 -17.04 -11.87
N ASP A 78 -13.26 -17.94 -11.23
CA ASP A 78 -14.70 -18.04 -11.48
C ASP A 78 -15.40 -16.78 -10.95
N ASN A 79 -16.63 -16.55 -11.36
CA ASN A 79 -17.39 -15.36 -11.02
C ASN A 79 -18.39 -15.63 -9.88
N ASP A 80 -19.32 -16.55 -10.10
CA ASP A 80 -20.41 -16.84 -9.17
C ASP A 80 -19.95 -17.66 -7.99
N GLY A 81 -20.28 -17.22 -6.78
CA GLY A 81 -19.80 -17.84 -5.55
C GLY A 81 -18.31 -17.61 -5.27
N THR A 82 -17.58 -16.92 -6.16
CA THR A 82 -16.15 -16.59 -5.99
C THR A 82 -15.93 -15.08 -5.87
N LEU A 83 -16.28 -14.31 -6.92
CA LEU A 83 -16.15 -12.84 -6.91
C LEU A 83 -17.40 -12.16 -6.36
N TRP A 84 -18.56 -12.80 -6.46
CA TRP A 84 -19.81 -12.31 -5.89
C TRP A 84 -20.70 -13.44 -5.36
N SER A 85 -21.69 -13.08 -4.53
CA SER A 85 -22.64 -14.06 -3.97
C SER A 85 -23.55 -14.64 -5.05
N GLU A 86 -23.60 -15.97 -5.15
CA GLU A 86 -24.52 -16.71 -6.01
C GLU A 86 -25.88 -16.99 -5.35
N LYS A 87 -26.02 -16.73 -4.04
CA LYS A 87 -27.27 -16.95 -3.28
C LYS A 87 -27.95 -15.63 -2.91
N PRO A 88 -29.30 -15.61 -2.81
CA PRO A 88 -30.24 -16.71 -3.11
C PRO A 88 -30.65 -16.81 -4.60
N LEU A 89 -30.31 -15.80 -5.41
CA LEU A 89 -30.59 -15.75 -6.85
C LEU A 89 -29.38 -15.18 -7.58
N TYR A 90 -29.00 -15.87 -8.65
CA TYR A 90 -27.88 -15.57 -9.56
C TYR A 90 -28.03 -14.17 -10.18
N PHE A 91 -26.93 -13.40 -10.25
CA PHE A 91 -26.98 -11.98 -10.61
C PHE A 91 -27.48 -11.71 -12.05
N PRO A 92 -27.02 -12.45 -13.08
CA PRO A 92 -27.57 -12.36 -14.43
C PRO A 92 -29.09 -12.60 -14.54
N ILE A 93 -29.64 -13.52 -13.74
CA ILE A 93 -31.09 -13.79 -13.71
C ILE A 93 -31.85 -12.56 -13.17
N LYS A 94 -31.31 -11.81 -12.20
CA LYS A 94 -31.96 -10.56 -11.73
C LYS A 94 -32.05 -9.49 -12.81
N PHE A 95 -31.00 -9.34 -13.63
CA PHE A 95 -31.00 -8.36 -14.72
C PHE A 95 -31.98 -8.76 -15.83
N GLU A 96 -32.00 -10.03 -16.23
CA GLU A 96 -32.95 -10.54 -17.24
C GLU A 96 -34.40 -10.45 -16.75
N HIS A 97 -34.69 -10.79 -15.50
CA HIS A 97 -36.06 -10.69 -14.95
C HIS A 97 -36.55 -9.24 -14.83
N GLN A 98 -35.69 -8.29 -14.44
CA GLN A 98 -36.07 -6.88 -14.35
C GLN A 98 -36.37 -6.28 -15.72
N ASN A 99 -35.54 -6.59 -16.73
CA ASN A 99 -35.81 -6.16 -18.10
C ASN A 99 -37.07 -6.82 -18.69
N PHE A 100 -37.39 -8.06 -18.33
CA PHE A 100 -38.60 -8.73 -18.82
C PHE A 100 -39.88 -8.18 -18.18
N SER A 101 -39.85 -7.79 -16.89
CA SER A 101 -40.99 -7.11 -16.25
C SER A 101 -41.23 -5.72 -16.83
N ASP A 102 -40.17 -4.99 -17.19
CA ASP A 102 -40.28 -3.65 -17.78
C ASP A 102 -40.83 -3.67 -19.22
N LEU A 103 -40.79 -4.82 -19.90
CA LEU A 103 -41.39 -5.03 -21.22
C LEU A 103 -42.85 -5.52 -21.18
N LEU A 104 -43.35 -5.88 -20.00
CA LEU A 104 -44.72 -6.40 -19.80
C LEU A 104 -45.63 -5.39 -19.05
N HIS A 105 -45.17 -4.15 -18.91
CA HIS A 105 -45.93 -2.98 -18.46
C HIS A 105 -45.94 -1.91 -19.55
#